data_AF-A0A371QT65-F1
#
_entry.id   AF-A0A371QT65-F1
#
_cell.length_a   1.000
_cell.length_b   1.000
_cell.length_c   1.000
_cell.angle_alpha   90.00
_cell.angle_beta   90.00
_cell.angle_gamma   90.00
#
_symmetry.space_group_name_H-M   'P 1'
#
loop_
_entity.id
_entity.type
_entity.pdbx_description
1 polymer ?
#
loop_
_entity_poly.entity_id
_entity_poly.type
_entity_poly.pdbx_seq_one_letter_code
_entity_poly.pdbx_strand_id
1 'polypeptide(L)'
;MNTFHSEANTFSRNLTAYFDEKLSEFGMATSYVELILLLKRGGGQTQKQLAENLSLAPSTITRFIEKLAKQNLVEKERTGREVAVKLTDKGVERSDKMSVVYAETVNELKERFGEKFMDTVGKLLEFGNRVLTEKSSEQAD
;
A
#
# COMPACT_ATOMS: atom_id res chain seq x y z
N MET A 1 18.68 26.40 -6.90
CA MET A 1 17.70 25.54 -7.60
C MET A 1 16.97 24.74 -6.55
N ASN A 2 15.63 24.73 -6.56
CA ASN A 2 14.85 23.93 -5.62
C ASN A 2 14.87 22.46 -6.07
N THR A 3 15.39 21.56 -5.23
CA THR A 3 15.53 20.12 -5.53
C THR A 3 14.43 19.25 -4.89
N PHE A 4 13.44 19.86 -4.22
CA PHE A 4 12.42 19.14 -3.45
C PHE A 4 11.72 18.04 -4.26
N HIS A 5 11.22 18.37 -5.46
CA HIS A 5 10.52 17.39 -6.30
C HIS A 5 11.40 16.20 -6.70
N SER A 6 12.65 16.46 -7.11
CA SER A 6 13.57 15.38 -7.52
C SER A 6 14.03 14.54 -6.34
N GLU A 7 14.26 15.14 -5.17
CA GLU A 7 14.65 14.41 -3.95
C GLU A 7 13.49 13.55 -3.43
N ALA A 8 12.26 14.09 -3.39
CA ALA A 8 11.07 13.33 -2.99
C ALA A 8 10.86 12.10 -3.90
N ASN A 9 10.97 12.28 -5.21
CA ASN A 9 10.83 11.18 -6.16
C ASN A 9 11.98 10.16 -6.05
N THR A 10 13.21 10.63 -5.78
CA THR A 10 14.37 9.74 -5.59
C THR A 10 14.24 8.94 -4.31
N PHE A 11 13.82 9.58 -3.23
CA PHE A 11 13.53 8.91 -1.96
C PHE A 11 12.44 7.86 -2.13
N SER A 12 11.32 8.20 -2.79
CA SER A 12 10.22 7.26 -3.06
C SER A 12 10.70 6.00 -3.80
N ARG A 13 11.53 6.16 -4.85
CA ARG A 13 12.09 5.02 -5.58
C ARG A 13 13.05 4.18 -4.74
N ASN A 14 13.94 4.82 -4.00
CA ASN A 14 14.91 4.13 -3.15
C ASN A 14 14.22 3.37 -2.01
N LEU A 15 13.19 3.98 -1.41
CA LEU A 15 12.37 3.35 -0.39
C LEU A 15 11.63 2.14 -0.96
N THR A 16 11.00 2.28 -2.13
CA THR A 16 10.33 1.15 -2.81
C THR A 16 11.30 0.02 -3.11
N ALA A 17 12.51 0.32 -3.63
CA ALA A 17 13.53 -0.69 -3.89
C ALA A 17 13.98 -1.41 -2.61
N TYR A 18 14.09 -0.69 -1.49
CA TYR A 18 14.43 -1.28 -0.19
C TYR A 18 13.36 -2.27 0.27
N PHE A 19 12.08 -1.92 0.18
CA PHE A 19 10.99 -2.83 0.52
C PHE A 19 10.88 -4.00 -0.46
N ASP A 20 11.07 -3.77 -1.76
CA ASP A 20 11.02 -4.83 -2.77
C ASP A 20 12.13 -5.87 -2.55
N GLU A 21 13.34 -5.45 -2.14
CA GLU A 21 14.42 -6.36 -1.76
C GLU A 21 14.02 -7.22 -0.57
N LYS A 22 13.52 -6.60 0.50
CA LYS A 22 13.15 -7.27 1.76
C LYS A 22 11.94 -8.20 1.62
N LEU A 23 10.99 -7.85 0.76
CA LEU A 23 9.77 -8.62 0.52
C LEU A 23 9.87 -9.56 -0.68
N SER A 24 11.05 -9.64 -1.31
CA SER A 24 11.29 -10.44 -2.52
C SER A 24 10.98 -11.93 -2.33
N GLU A 25 11.12 -12.46 -1.11
CA GLU A 25 10.79 -13.85 -0.76
C GLU A 25 9.32 -14.22 -1.05
N PHE A 26 8.42 -13.23 -1.08
CA PHE A 26 7.02 -13.45 -1.39
C PHE A 26 6.74 -13.50 -2.90
N GLY A 27 7.73 -13.29 -3.77
CA GLY A 27 7.59 -13.40 -5.22
C GLY A 27 6.63 -12.37 -5.83
N MET A 28 6.45 -11.23 -5.18
CA MET A 28 5.59 -10.13 -5.64
C MET A 28 6.15 -8.78 -5.21
N ALA A 29 5.81 -7.72 -5.95
CA ALA A 29 6.19 -6.36 -5.59
C ALA A 29 5.51 -5.91 -4.29
N THR A 30 6.14 -4.97 -3.58
CA THR A 30 5.68 -4.42 -2.29
C THR A 30 4.21 -3.98 -2.32
N SER A 31 3.76 -3.37 -3.40
CA SER A 31 2.38 -2.91 -3.56
C SER A 31 1.32 -4.03 -3.50
N TYR A 32 1.67 -5.26 -3.87
CA TYR A 32 0.79 -6.42 -3.67
C TYR A 32 0.74 -6.83 -2.20
N VAL A 33 1.87 -6.79 -1.51
CA VAL A 33 1.97 -7.08 -0.07
C VAL A 33 1.15 -6.05 0.72
N GLU A 34 1.27 -4.77 0.39
CA GLU A 34 0.50 -3.70 1.03
C GLU A 34 -1.01 -3.88 0.87
N LEU A 35 -1.48 -4.32 -0.31
CA LEU A 35 -2.89 -4.66 -0.52
C LEU A 35 -3.34 -5.82 0.37
N ILE A 36 -2.56 -6.90 0.45
CA ILE A 36 -2.86 -8.06 1.31
C ILE A 36 -2.91 -7.62 2.79
N LEU A 37 -1.94 -6.81 3.23
CA LEU A 37 -1.88 -6.32 4.61
C LEU A 37 -3.02 -5.33 4.92
N LEU A 38 -3.47 -4.56 3.93
CA LEU A 38 -4.65 -3.71 4.06
C LEU A 38 -5.91 -4.55 4.28
N LEU A 39 -6.12 -5.60 3.49
CA LEU A 39 -7.24 -6.53 3.66
C LEU A 39 -7.17 -7.28 5.00
N LYS A 40 -5.96 -7.66 5.45
CA LYS A 40 -5.76 -8.29 6.77
C LYS A 40 -6.27 -7.41 7.90
N ARG A 41 -5.95 -6.11 7.87
CA ARG A 41 -6.30 -5.16 8.94
C ARG A 41 -7.75 -4.69 8.85
N GLY A 42 -8.25 -4.47 7.63
CA GLY A 42 -9.55 -3.84 7.37
C GLY A 42 -10.68 -4.81 7.05
N GLY A 43 -10.40 -6.11 6.88
CA GLY A 43 -11.36 -7.08 6.40
C GLY A 43 -11.69 -6.90 4.92
N GLY A 44 -12.89 -7.36 4.52
CA GLY A 44 -13.35 -7.24 3.13
C GLY A 44 -13.54 -5.79 2.70
N GLN A 45 -12.94 -5.40 1.58
CA GLN A 45 -13.03 -4.05 1.02
C GLN A 45 -13.42 -4.05 -0.46
N THR A 46 -14.20 -3.08 -0.88
CA THR A 46 -14.51 -2.88 -2.31
C THR A 46 -13.26 -2.49 -3.10
N GLN A 47 -13.26 -2.74 -4.41
CA GLN A 47 -12.15 -2.30 -5.27
C GLN A 47 -11.96 -0.78 -5.26
N LYS A 48 -13.05 -0.03 -5.04
CA LYS A 48 -13.02 1.43 -4.90
C LYS A 48 -12.26 1.83 -3.64
N GLN A 49 -12.60 1.25 -2.50
CA GLN A 49 -11.89 1.51 -1.24
C GLN A 49 -10.42 1.11 -1.33
N LEU A 50 -10.10 -0.02 -1.96
CA LEU A 50 -8.70 -0.44 -2.18
C LEU A 50 -7.92 0.55 -3.05
N ALA A 51 -8.55 1.11 -4.10
CA ALA A 51 -7.95 2.12 -4.96
C ALA A 51 -7.67 3.42 -4.20
N GLU A 52 -8.63 3.87 -3.40
CA GLU A 52 -8.51 5.08 -2.57
C GLU A 52 -7.43 4.89 -1.49
N ASN A 53 -7.49 3.80 -0.71
CA ASN A 53 -6.57 3.53 0.39
C ASN A 53 -5.11 3.37 -0.06
N LEU A 54 -4.88 2.80 -1.25
CA LEU A 54 -3.53 2.63 -1.80
C LEU A 54 -3.12 3.76 -2.74
N SER A 55 -3.99 4.75 -2.98
CA SER A 55 -3.78 5.82 -3.96
C SER A 55 -3.39 5.27 -5.35
N LEU A 56 -4.05 4.19 -5.78
CA LEU A 56 -3.79 3.51 -7.05
C LEU A 56 -4.99 3.65 -8.00
N ALA A 57 -4.70 3.72 -9.31
CA ALA A 57 -5.75 3.73 -10.32
C ALA A 57 -6.63 2.44 -10.24
N PRO A 58 -7.96 2.54 -10.48
CA PRO A 58 -8.86 1.39 -10.44
C PRO A 58 -8.45 0.22 -11.35
N SER A 59 -7.84 0.51 -12.50
CA SER A 59 -7.29 -0.49 -13.42
C SER A 59 -6.15 -1.29 -12.80
N THR A 60 -5.27 -0.63 -12.03
CA THR A 60 -4.17 -1.27 -11.31
C THR A 60 -4.70 -2.20 -10.23
N ILE A 61 -5.68 -1.75 -9.43
CA ILE A 61 -6.31 -2.57 -8.40
C ILE A 61 -7.01 -3.79 -9.00
N THR A 62 -7.71 -3.64 -10.12
CA THR A 62 -8.34 -4.76 -10.83
C THR A 62 -7.31 -5.81 -11.22
N ARG A 63 -6.21 -5.38 -11.86
CA ARG A 63 -5.09 -6.26 -12.22
C ARG A 63 -4.46 -6.93 -11.00
N PHE A 64 -4.37 -6.22 -9.88
CA PHE A 64 -3.81 -6.77 -8.65
C PHE A 64 -4.68 -7.88 -8.08
N ILE A 65 -5.98 -7.61 -7.93
CA ILE A 65 -6.97 -8.56 -7.42
C ILE A 65 -7.02 -9.80 -8.30
N GLU A 66 -7.02 -9.66 -9.63
CA GLU A 66 -7.00 -10.80 -10.54
C GLU A 66 -5.78 -11.69 -10.35
N LYS A 67 -4.58 -11.10 -10.20
CA LYS A 67 -3.35 -11.86 -9.95
C LYS A 67 -3.39 -12.55 -8.59
N LEU A 68 -3.88 -11.88 -7.55
CA LEU A 68 -3.98 -12.44 -6.20
C LEU A 68 -5.03 -13.56 -6.11
N ALA A 69 -6.16 -13.40 -6.82
CA ALA A 69 -7.21 -14.42 -6.91
C ALA A 69 -6.70 -15.67 -7.65
N LYS A 70 -5.92 -15.49 -8.74
CA LYS A 70 -5.23 -16.62 -9.42
C LYS A 70 -4.27 -17.37 -8.51
N GLN A 71 -3.72 -16.72 -7.47
CA GLN A 71 -2.87 -17.37 -6.46
C GLN A 71 -3.66 -17.95 -5.27
N ASN A 72 -4.99 -17.84 -5.29
CA ASN A 72 -5.90 -18.21 -4.20
C ASN A 72 -5.62 -17.47 -2.88
N LEU A 73 -5.22 -16.20 -2.95
CA LEU A 73 -4.95 -15.37 -1.76
C LEU A 73 -6.10 -14.45 -1.41
N VAL A 74 -6.91 -14.08 -2.41
CA VAL A 74 -8.09 -13.24 -2.23
C VAL A 74 -9.27 -13.85 -2.96
N GLU A 75 -10.46 -13.55 -2.48
CA GLU A 75 -11.71 -13.90 -3.12
C GLU A 75 -12.68 -12.72 -3.12
N LYS A 76 -13.64 -12.75 -4.03
CA LYS A 76 -14.70 -11.75 -4.11
C LYS A 76 -15.94 -12.28 -3.42
N GLU A 77 -16.43 -11.52 -2.44
CA GLU A 77 -17.67 -11.80 -1.73
C GLU A 77 -18.73 -10.80 -2.17
N ARG A 78 -19.92 -11.29 -2.56
CA ARG A 78 -21.04 -10.45 -2.96
C ARG A 78 -22.08 -10.39 -1.84
N THR A 79 -22.39 -9.19 -1.39
CA THR A 79 -23.45 -8.91 -0.42
C THR A 79 -24.45 -7.96 -1.06
N GLY A 80 -25.57 -8.51 -1.53
CA GLY A 80 -26.56 -7.76 -2.31
C GLY A 80 -25.97 -7.23 -3.63
N ARG A 81 -25.88 -5.90 -3.76
CA ARG A 81 -25.28 -5.23 -4.95
C ARG A 81 -23.78 -4.95 -4.80
N GLU A 82 -23.23 -5.08 -3.59
CA GLU A 82 -21.83 -4.76 -3.30
C GLU A 82 -20.93 -5.98 -3.50
N VAL A 83 -19.72 -5.75 -4.00
CA VAL A 83 -18.68 -6.78 -4.16
C VAL A 83 -17.45 -6.34 -3.39
N ALA A 84 -17.18 -7.03 -2.29
CA ALA A 84 -15.98 -6.87 -1.49
C ALA A 84 -14.92 -7.89 -1.92
N VAL A 85 -13.66 -7.54 -1.75
CA VAL A 85 -12.51 -8.44 -1.85
C VAL A 85 -12.02 -8.72 -0.44
N LYS A 86 -11.83 -9.98 -0.11
CA LYS A 86 -11.32 -10.42 1.20
C LYS A 86 -10.21 -11.45 1.04
N LEU A 87 -9.44 -11.68 2.10
CA LEU A 87 -8.46 -12.77 2.13
C LEU A 87 -9.18 -14.12 2.21
N THR A 88 -8.64 -15.11 1.49
CA THR A 88 -8.96 -16.53 1.74
C THR A 88 -8.18 -17.03 2.96
N ASP A 89 -8.44 -18.24 3.45
CA ASP A 89 -7.64 -18.84 4.53
C ASP A 89 -6.14 -18.89 4.18
N LYS A 90 -5.82 -19.26 2.94
CA LYS A 90 -4.45 -19.22 2.41
C LYS A 90 -3.89 -17.80 2.37
N GLY A 91 -4.72 -16.82 2.03
CA GLY A 91 -4.40 -15.40 2.07
C GLY A 91 -4.04 -14.92 3.47
N VAL A 92 -4.84 -15.32 4.48
CA VAL A 92 -4.61 -15.01 5.89
C VAL A 92 -3.27 -15.57 6.36
N GLU A 93 -3.02 -16.88 6.16
CA GLU A 93 -1.77 -17.51 6.57
C GLU A 93 -0.54 -16.84 5.92
N ARG A 94 -0.65 -16.50 4.62
CA ARG A 94 0.44 -15.81 3.92
C ARG A 94 0.63 -14.39 4.43
N SER A 95 -0.47 -13.70 4.76
CA SER A 95 -0.44 -12.34 5.31
C SER A 95 0.21 -12.28 6.69
N ASP A 96 0.15 -13.36 7.48
CA ASP A 96 0.85 -13.47 8.77
C ASP A 96 2.35 -13.35 8.57
N LYS A 97 2.92 -14.15 7.68
CA LYS A 97 4.35 -14.12 7.34
C LYS A 97 4.75 -12.76 6.76
N MET A 98 3.95 -12.22 5.83
CA MET A 98 4.19 -10.89 5.26
C MET A 98 4.19 -9.78 6.31
N SER A 99 3.27 -9.84 7.29
CA SER A 99 3.17 -8.80 8.32
C SER A 99 4.38 -8.74 9.23
N VAL A 100 5.01 -9.89 9.51
CA VAL A 100 6.25 -9.97 10.29
C VAL A 100 7.39 -9.29 9.55
N VAL A 101 7.67 -9.72 8.31
CA VAL A 101 8.78 -9.18 7.51
C VAL A 101 8.59 -7.69 7.22
N TYR A 102 7.35 -7.25 6.97
CA TYR A 102 7.05 -5.82 6.78
C TYR A 102 7.33 -5.02 8.07
N ALA A 103 6.94 -5.53 9.24
CA ALA A 103 7.19 -4.85 10.51
C ALA A 103 8.70 -4.79 10.83
N GLU A 104 9.43 -5.87 10.58
CA GLU A 104 10.90 -5.90 10.71
C GLU A 104 11.56 -4.88 9.78
N THR A 105 11.11 -4.80 8.52
CA THR A 105 11.62 -3.82 7.54
C THR A 105 11.39 -2.38 8.00
N VAL A 106 10.20 -2.08 8.56
CA VAL A 106 9.89 -0.77 9.15
C VAL A 106 10.76 -0.48 10.38
N ASN A 107 11.00 -1.47 11.24
CA ASN A 107 11.85 -1.33 12.41
C ASN A 107 13.32 -1.07 12.04
N GLU A 108 13.86 -1.76 11.02
CA GLU A 108 15.19 -1.48 10.49
C GLU A 108 15.32 -0.03 10.00
N LEU A 109 14.30 0.48 9.27
CA LEU A 109 14.29 1.89 8.86
C LEU A 109 14.21 2.84 10.06
N LYS A 110 13.42 2.49 11.09
CA LYS A 110 13.33 3.25 12.34
C LYS A 110 14.67 3.32 13.06
N GLU A 111 15.44 2.24 13.09
CA GLU A 111 16.79 2.21 13.67
C GLU A 111 17.78 3.05 12.86
N ARG A 112 17.71 2.99 11.52
CA ARG A 112 18.61 3.71 10.62
C ARG A 112 18.36 5.22 10.57
N PHE A 113 17.09 5.63 10.51
CA PHE A 113 16.71 7.05 10.39
C PHE A 113 16.43 7.70 11.74
N GLY A 114 16.10 6.91 12.76
CA GLY A 114 15.63 7.38 14.05
C GLY A 114 14.12 7.63 14.06
N GLU A 115 13.51 7.39 15.22
CA GLU A 115 12.06 7.51 15.43
C GLU A 115 11.52 8.90 15.10
N LYS A 116 12.20 9.96 15.57
CA LYS A 116 11.78 11.35 15.32
C LYS A 116 11.77 11.70 13.84
N PHE A 117 12.74 11.19 13.07
CA PHE A 117 12.77 11.42 11.63
C PHE A 117 11.56 10.78 10.96
N MET A 118 11.32 9.48 11.23
CA MET A 118 10.19 8.73 10.68
C MET A 118 8.84 9.39 10.98
N ASP A 119 8.62 9.77 12.24
CA ASP A 119 7.38 10.43 12.67
C ASP A 119 7.19 11.81 12.02
N THR A 120 8.24 12.62 11.99
CA THR A 120 8.17 13.97 11.41
C THR A 120 7.94 13.91 9.90
N VAL A 121 8.72 13.10 9.18
CA VAL A 121 8.59 12.96 7.73
C VAL A 121 7.25 12.35 7.35
N GLY A 122 6.77 11.33 8.09
CA GLY A 122 5.45 10.75 7.87
C GLY A 122 4.33 11.80 7.93
N LYS A 123 4.29 12.61 9.00
CA LYS A 123 3.31 13.69 9.16
C LYS A 123 3.39 14.75 8.06
N LEU A 124 4.61 15.11 7.62
CA LEU A 124 4.81 16.07 6.54
C LEU A 124 4.36 15.52 5.18
N LEU A 125 4.60 14.23 4.91
CA LEU A 125 4.14 13.56 3.69
C LEU A 125 2.61 13.46 3.67
N GLU A 126 1.98 13.07 4.78
CA GLU A 126 0.52 13.04 4.91
C GLU A 126 -0.11 14.42 4.66
N PHE A 127 0.45 15.47 5.29
CA PHE A 127 0.04 16.85 5.06
C PHE A 127 0.19 17.25 3.59
N GLY A 128 1.34 16.97 2.98
CA GLY A 128 1.61 17.27 1.57
C GLY A 128 0.64 16.57 0.62
N ASN A 129 0.39 15.28 0.83
CA ASN A 129 -0.55 14.49 0.04
C ASN A 129 -1.95 15.09 0.10
N ARG A 130 -2.43 15.42 1.30
CA ARG A 130 -3.75 16.05 1.48
C ARG A 130 -3.88 17.36 0.70
N VAL A 131 -2.90 18.27 0.83
CA VAL A 131 -2.89 19.56 0.12
C VAL A 131 -2.90 19.38 -1.40
N LEU A 132 -2.22 18.35 -1.92
CA LEU A 132 -2.17 18.06 -3.35
C LEU A 132 -3.47 17.46 -3.88
N THR A 133 -4.19 16.66 -3.08
CA THR A 133 -5.45 16.04 -3.49
C THR A 133 -6.67 16.96 -3.33
N GLU A 134 -6.65 17.90 -2.36
CA GLU A 134 -7.75 18.84 -2.12
C GLU A 134 -7.87 19.92 -3.20
N LYS A 135 -6.77 20.31 -3.87
CA LYS A 135 -6.78 21.33 -4.92
C LYS A 135 -7.44 20.92 -6.24
N SER A 136 -7.92 19.69 -6.38
CA SER A 136 -8.63 19.23 -7.57
C SER A 136 -10.14 19.57 -7.57
N SER A 137 -10.71 20.07 -6.47
CA SER A 137 -12.15 20.40 -6.37
C SER A 137 -12.52 21.88 -6.51
N GLU A 138 -11.55 22.81 -6.62
CA GLU A 138 -11.83 24.26 -6.67
C GLU A 138 -11.54 24.93 -8.04
N GLN A 139 -11.31 24.14 -9.11
CA GLN A 139 -11.12 24.67 -10.47
C GLN A 139 -12.13 24.11 -11.50
N ALA A 140 -13.28 23.65 -11.02
CA ALA A 140 -14.41 23.28 -11.86
C ALA A 140 -15.62 24.16 -11.54
N ASP A 141 -15.47 25.47 -11.75
CA ASP A 141 -16.55 26.44 -11.96
C ASP A 141 -16.06 27.54 -12.90
#